data_AF-A0A0S7EQ28-F1
#
_entry.id   AF-A0A0S7EQ28-F1
#
_cell.length_a   1.000
_cell.length_b   1.000
_cell.length_c   1.000
_cell.angle_alpha   90.00
_cell.angle_beta   90.00
_cell.angle_gamma   90.00
#
_symmetry.space_group_name_H-M   'P 1'
#
loop_
_entity.id
_entity.type
_entity.pdbx_description
1 polymer ?
#
loop_
_entity_poly.entity_id
_entity_poly.type
_entity_poly.pdbx_seq_one_letter_code
_entity_poly.pdbx_strand_id
1 'polypeptide(L)'
;MREPLRCPLGLFFLLTSVSTHSATNPFAGQQTSLDPCYDEAGAARRCIPEFINAAFGKEVSVSSVCGRPPSRSCSVVERSDDRPSVRACQICDASDPRRAHPASYLTDLNSAHNLTCWQSENLNTSPHNVTLTLSLGKKFEITYVSLQFCSPRPESLAIYKSMDYA
;
A
#
# COMPACT_ATOMS: atom_id res chain seq x y z
N MET A 1 -29.73 -86.88 -12.98
CA MET A 1 -30.82 -87.01 -11.99
C MET A 1 -30.98 -85.66 -11.29
N ARG A 2 -32.24 -85.27 -11.02
CA ARG A 2 -32.73 -84.12 -10.24
C ARG A 2 -32.69 -82.72 -10.89
N GLU A 3 -33.86 -82.31 -11.40
CA GLU A 3 -34.41 -80.95 -11.20
C GLU A 3 -35.03 -80.83 -9.78
N PRO A 4 -35.56 -79.67 -9.30
CA PRO A 4 -35.63 -78.29 -9.82
C PRO A 4 -35.25 -77.21 -8.75
N LEU A 5 -35.24 -75.91 -9.10
CA LEU A 5 -36.04 -74.84 -8.44
C LEU A 5 -35.62 -73.43 -8.89
N ARG A 6 -36.63 -72.65 -9.32
CA ARG A 6 -36.63 -71.18 -9.44
C ARG A 6 -36.27 -70.52 -8.09
N CYS A 7 -35.49 -69.44 -8.12
CA CYS A 7 -35.41 -68.47 -7.02
C CYS A 7 -35.40 -67.04 -7.61
N PRO A 8 -36.20 -66.08 -7.07
CA PRO A 8 -36.52 -64.81 -7.72
C PRO A 8 -35.46 -63.72 -7.48
N LEU A 9 -35.41 -62.72 -8.37
CA LEU A 9 -34.69 -61.47 -8.19
C LEU A 9 -35.24 -60.72 -6.96
N GLY A 10 -34.43 -60.61 -5.90
CA GLY A 10 -34.65 -59.70 -4.78
C GLY A 10 -33.76 -58.46 -4.91
N LEU A 11 -34.37 -57.32 -5.22
CA LEU A 11 -33.73 -56.01 -5.29
C LEU A 11 -33.53 -55.47 -3.86
N PHE A 12 -32.31 -55.52 -3.33
CA PHE A 12 -31.97 -54.93 -2.02
C PHE A 12 -31.58 -53.45 -2.21
N PHE A 13 -32.48 -52.54 -1.85
CA PHE A 13 -32.18 -51.11 -1.73
C PHE A 13 -31.47 -50.85 -0.39
N LEU A 14 -30.17 -50.55 -0.43
CA LEU A 14 -29.41 -50.01 0.71
C LEU A 14 -29.65 -48.49 0.78
N LEU A 15 -30.49 -48.05 1.72
CA LEU A 15 -30.65 -46.64 2.07
C LEU A 15 -29.46 -46.22 2.96
N THR A 16 -28.45 -45.57 2.36
CA THR A 16 -27.40 -44.88 3.11
C THR A 16 -27.92 -43.51 3.55
N SER A 17 -28.19 -43.34 4.84
CA SER A 17 -28.51 -42.04 5.44
C SER A 17 -27.24 -41.17 5.47
N VAL A 18 -27.16 -40.17 4.59
CA VAL A 18 -26.11 -39.15 4.62
C VAL A 18 -26.47 -38.12 5.71
N SER A 19 -25.84 -38.21 6.86
CA SER A 19 -25.91 -37.17 7.89
C SER A 19 -25.11 -35.95 7.42
N THR A 20 -25.79 -34.90 6.93
CA THR A 20 -25.18 -33.60 6.68
C THR A 20 -24.88 -32.93 8.03
N HIS A 21 -23.63 -33.02 8.49
CA HIS A 21 -23.17 -32.18 9.59
C HIS A 21 -23.09 -30.72 9.09
N SER A 22 -24.05 -29.90 9.51
CA SER A 22 -23.95 -28.45 9.39
C SER A 22 -22.74 -28.00 10.21
N ALA A 23 -21.64 -27.69 9.53
CA ALA A 23 -20.51 -26.99 10.13
C ALA A 23 -20.93 -25.55 10.40
N THR A 24 -21.52 -25.29 11.56
CA THR A 24 -21.65 -23.92 12.09
C THR A 24 -20.24 -23.39 12.33
N ASN A 25 -19.83 -22.43 11.50
CA ASN A 25 -18.53 -21.78 11.58
C ASN A 25 -18.49 -20.92 12.88
N PRO A 26 -17.69 -21.27 13.90
CA PRO A 26 -17.67 -20.55 15.18
C PRO A 26 -17.00 -19.17 15.09
N PHE A 27 -16.54 -18.78 13.89
CA PHE A 27 -15.93 -17.49 13.57
C PHE A 27 -16.85 -16.55 12.80
N ALA A 28 -18.17 -16.79 12.80
CA ALA A 28 -19.14 -15.77 12.42
C ALA A 28 -19.21 -14.70 13.51
N GLY A 29 -18.14 -13.90 13.64
CA GLY A 29 -18.17 -12.65 14.37
C GLY A 29 -19.30 -11.81 13.80
N GLN A 30 -20.31 -11.57 14.62
CA GLN A 30 -21.49 -10.78 14.29
C GLN A 30 -21.07 -9.31 14.13
N GLN A 31 -20.40 -8.98 13.02
CA GLN A 31 -20.24 -7.60 12.59
C GLN A 31 -21.48 -7.19 11.80
N THR A 32 -22.61 -7.08 12.50
CA THR A 32 -23.59 -6.07 12.11
C THR A 32 -23.00 -4.74 12.53
N SER A 33 -22.15 -4.14 11.69
CA SER A 33 -21.74 -2.75 11.90
C SER A 33 -23.01 -1.91 11.82
N LEU A 34 -23.57 -1.56 12.98
CA LEU A 34 -24.64 -0.58 13.07
C LEU A 34 -24.16 0.67 12.32
N ASP A 35 -25.01 1.21 11.45
CA ASP A 35 -24.66 2.39 10.66
C ASP A 35 -24.32 3.55 11.61
N PRO A 36 -23.07 4.06 11.59
CA PRO A 36 -22.66 5.14 12.50
C PRO A 36 -23.45 6.43 12.28
N CYS A 37 -24.16 6.58 11.16
CA CYS A 37 -24.97 7.76 10.84
C CYS A 37 -26.37 7.76 11.50
N TYR A 38 -26.76 6.70 12.18
CA TYR A 38 -28.02 6.62 12.93
C TYR A 38 -27.78 6.23 14.40
N ASP A 39 -28.64 6.68 15.30
CA ASP A 39 -28.67 6.21 16.69
C ASP A 39 -29.55 4.94 16.85
N GLU A 40 -29.62 4.39 18.06
CA GLU A 40 -30.38 3.16 18.34
C GLU A 40 -31.90 3.33 18.17
N ALA A 41 -32.40 4.57 18.22
CA ALA A 41 -33.80 4.91 17.98
C ALA A 41 -34.09 5.13 16.49
N GLY A 42 -33.07 5.09 15.62
CA GLY A 42 -33.17 5.32 14.18
C GLY A 42 -33.15 6.80 13.78
N ALA A 43 -32.83 7.73 14.68
CA ALA A 43 -32.67 9.14 14.34
C ALA A 43 -31.30 9.41 13.71
N ALA A 44 -31.28 10.27 12.69
CA ALA A 44 -30.05 10.61 11.97
C ALA A 44 -29.12 11.48 12.82
N ARG A 45 -27.83 11.15 12.82
CA ARG A 45 -26.75 11.90 13.49
C ARG A 45 -25.57 12.15 12.56
N ARG A 46 -24.70 13.10 12.94
CA ARG A 46 -23.48 13.38 12.16
C ARG A 46 -22.50 12.21 12.26
N CYS A 47 -22.15 11.65 11.11
CA CYS A 47 -21.06 10.70 10.94
C CYS A 47 -19.94 11.34 10.12
N ILE A 48 -18.68 11.02 10.43
CA ILE A 48 -17.49 11.45 9.69
C ILE A 48 -16.72 10.18 9.34
N PRO A 49 -16.17 10.04 8.13
CA PRO A 49 -15.33 8.92 7.78
C PRO A 49 -14.12 8.80 8.73
N GLU A 50 -13.56 7.60 8.81
CA GLU A 50 -12.34 7.38 9.58
C GLU A 50 -11.16 8.19 9.04
N PHE A 51 -10.24 8.53 9.94
CA PHE A 51 -8.99 9.17 9.59
C PHE A 51 -8.08 8.18 8.86
N ILE A 52 -7.68 8.51 7.63
CA ILE A 52 -6.84 7.64 6.80
C ILE A 52 -5.65 8.40 6.21
N ASN A 53 -4.60 7.66 5.85
CA ASN A 53 -3.59 8.16 4.93
C ASN A 53 -4.14 8.10 3.51
N ALA A 54 -4.59 9.25 2.99
CA ALA A 54 -5.15 9.36 1.65
C ALA A 54 -4.13 9.10 0.52
N ALA A 55 -2.83 9.15 0.82
CA ALA A 55 -1.75 8.92 -0.15
C ALA A 55 -1.36 7.44 -0.29
N PHE A 56 -1.69 6.59 0.68
CA PHE A 56 -1.21 5.21 0.72
C PHE A 56 -1.61 4.42 -0.54
N GLY A 57 -0.63 3.78 -1.18
CA GLY A 57 -0.79 3.01 -2.41
C GLY A 57 -1.19 3.83 -3.65
N LYS A 58 -1.24 5.16 -3.56
CA LYS A 58 -1.54 6.02 -4.71
C LYS A 58 -0.29 6.27 -5.53
N GLU A 59 -0.46 6.32 -6.85
CA GLU A 59 0.61 6.73 -7.75
C GLU A 59 0.87 8.22 -7.63
N VAL A 60 2.16 8.58 -7.54
CA VAL A 60 2.63 9.97 -7.49
C VAL A 60 3.32 10.28 -8.80
N SER A 61 2.86 11.32 -9.50
CA SER A 61 3.54 11.84 -10.67
C SER A 61 4.72 12.70 -10.22
N VAL A 62 5.90 12.45 -10.78
CA VAL A 62 7.12 13.14 -10.38
C VAL A 62 7.82 13.72 -11.62
N SER A 63 8.41 14.90 -11.49
CA SER A 63 9.11 15.53 -12.63
C SER A 63 10.50 14.92 -12.91
N SER A 64 11.09 14.21 -11.95
CA SER A 64 12.42 13.62 -12.08
C SER A 64 12.50 12.29 -11.32
N VAL A 65 13.22 11.32 -11.89
CA VAL A 65 13.55 10.03 -11.25
C VAL A 65 14.93 9.61 -11.74
N CYS A 66 15.80 9.16 -10.84
CA CYS A 66 17.12 8.67 -11.25
C CYS A 66 17.06 7.33 -12.01
N GLY A 67 18.15 7.02 -12.73
CA GLY A 67 18.38 5.69 -13.29
C GLY A 67 18.16 5.55 -14.79
N ARG A 68 17.84 6.62 -15.52
CA ARG A 68 17.74 6.64 -16.99
C ARG A 68 18.42 7.87 -17.62
N PRO A 69 19.73 7.80 -17.95
CA PRO A 69 20.63 6.66 -17.82
C PRO A 69 21.03 6.38 -16.35
N PRO A 70 21.63 5.21 -16.06
CA PRO A 70 22.17 4.92 -14.73
C PRO A 70 23.11 6.03 -14.25
N SER A 71 22.89 6.53 -13.03
CA SER A 71 23.58 7.70 -12.52
C SER A 71 24.15 7.45 -11.12
N ARG A 72 25.29 8.08 -10.83
CA ARG A 72 25.97 7.93 -9.53
C ARG A 72 25.57 9.07 -8.60
N SER A 73 24.88 8.77 -7.51
CA SER A 73 24.63 9.73 -6.43
C SER A 73 25.62 9.53 -5.29
N CYS A 74 25.99 10.61 -4.62
CA CYS A 74 26.83 10.55 -3.43
C CYS A 74 26.23 11.40 -2.32
N SER A 75 26.14 10.83 -1.12
CA SER A 75 25.75 11.54 0.09
C SER A 75 26.91 11.60 1.08
N VAL A 76 26.95 12.66 1.87
CA VAL A 76 27.86 12.77 3.01
C VAL A 76 27.16 12.10 4.18
N VAL A 77 27.76 11.04 4.71
CA VAL A 77 27.29 10.38 5.93
C VAL A 77 28.09 10.97 7.08
N GLU A 78 27.41 11.78 7.89
CA GLU A 78 27.94 12.23 9.17
C GLU A 78 27.96 11.03 10.14
N ARG A 79 29.12 10.77 10.75
CA ARG A 79 29.25 9.77 11.81
C ARG A 79 29.20 10.49 13.13
N SER A 80 28.48 9.93 14.10
CA SER A 80 28.31 10.50 15.45
C SER A 80 29.59 10.50 16.28
N ASP A 81 30.54 9.65 15.91
CA ASP A 81 31.89 9.65 16.48
C ASP A 81 32.70 10.73 15.79
N ASP A 82 33.65 11.35 16.49
CA ASP A 82 34.58 12.44 16.10
C ASP A 82 35.52 12.11 14.90
N ARG A 83 35.01 11.32 13.97
CA ARG A 83 35.61 10.82 12.74
C ARG A 83 35.12 11.71 11.59
N PRO A 84 35.99 11.96 10.61
CA PRO A 84 35.61 12.74 9.43
C PRO A 84 34.43 12.09 8.70
N SER A 85 33.54 12.95 8.19
CA SER A 85 32.39 12.52 7.40
C SER A 85 32.84 11.74 6.16
N VAL A 86 32.12 10.66 5.85
CA VAL A 86 32.48 9.78 4.72
C VAL A 86 31.51 10.01 3.59
N ARG A 87 32.06 10.24 2.40
CA ARG A 87 31.28 10.31 1.17
C ARG A 87 30.94 8.89 0.71
N ALA A 88 29.69 8.49 0.89
CA ALA A 88 29.15 7.25 0.36
C ALA A 88 28.52 7.51 -1.00
N CYS A 89 28.81 6.66 -1.99
CA CYS A 89 28.24 6.80 -3.32
C CYS A 89 27.56 5.51 -3.75
N GLN A 90 26.39 5.65 -4.36
CA GLN A 90 25.59 4.55 -4.89
C GLN A 90 25.25 4.82 -6.35
N ILE A 91 24.98 3.75 -7.09
CA ILE A 91 24.52 3.82 -8.48
C ILE A 91 23.02 3.61 -8.46
N CYS A 92 22.28 4.59 -8.97
CA CYS A 92 20.88 4.44 -9.28
C CYS A 92 20.74 3.91 -10.72
N ASP A 93 20.02 2.80 -10.86
CA ASP A 93 19.76 2.15 -12.14
C ASP A 93 18.30 1.71 -12.17
N ALA A 94 17.50 2.29 -13.07
CA ALA A 94 16.07 1.99 -13.17
C ALA A 94 15.80 0.58 -13.73
N SER A 95 16.82 -0.09 -14.27
CA SER A 95 16.71 -1.44 -14.83
C SER A 95 16.92 -2.53 -13.76
N ASP A 96 17.57 -2.19 -12.63
CA ASP A 96 17.83 -3.12 -11.52
C ASP A 96 16.92 -2.76 -10.32
N PRO A 97 15.92 -3.58 -9.98
CA PRO A 97 14.99 -3.30 -8.87
C PRO A 97 15.67 -3.04 -7.52
N ARG A 98 16.88 -3.55 -7.29
CA ARG A 98 17.63 -3.33 -6.04
C ARG A 98 18.32 -1.97 -5.97
N ARG A 99 18.45 -1.29 -7.11
CA ARG A 99 19.11 0.00 -7.28
C ARG A 99 18.18 1.04 -7.91
N ALA A 100 16.93 0.68 -8.15
CA ALA A 100 15.90 1.55 -8.65
C ALA A 100 15.22 2.30 -7.50
N HIS A 101 14.88 3.55 -7.75
CA HIS A 101 14.21 4.44 -6.78
C HIS A 101 12.94 5.05 -7.38
N PRO A 102 11.95 4.23 -7.76
CA PRO A 102 10.74 4.69 -8.43
C PRO A 102 9.84 5.54 -7.52
N ALA A 103 8.94 6.31 -8.14
CA ALA A 103 7.97 7.15 -7.42
C ALA A 103 7.00 6.35 -6.53
N SER A 104 6.80 5.06 -6.81
CA SER A 104 5.97 4.17 -5.99
C SER A 104 6.47 4.02 -4.55
N TYR A 105 7.76 4.27 -4.30
CA TYR A 105 8.35 4.26 -2.95
C TYR A 105 7.98 5.49 -2.10
N LEU A 106 7.19 6.43 -2.61
CA LEU A 106 6.70 7.58 -1.83
C LEU A 106 5.46 7.21 -0.99
N THR A 107 4.71 6.19 -1.42
CA THR A 107 3.37 5.87 -0.91
C THR A 107 3.18 4.39 -0.59
N ASP A 108 4.27 3.61 -0.61
CA ASP A 108 4.27 2.21 -0.23
C ASP A 108 4.26 2.03 1.30
N LEU A 109 4.40 0.78 1.73
CA LEU A 109 4.45 0.45 3.15
C LEU A 109 5.80 0.90 3.75
N ASN A 110 5.78 1.98 4.51
CA ASN A 110 6.95 2.45 5.24
C ASN A 110 7.25 1.55 6.44
N SER A 111 8.42 0.88 6.41
CA SER A 111 8.94 0.06 7.50
C SER A 111 10.31 0.56 7.93
N ALA A 112 10.50 0.80 9.23
CA ALA A 112 11.77 1.31 9.77
C ALA A 112 12.98 0.41 9.49
N HIS A 113 12.74 -0.89 9.28
CA HIS A 113 13.81 -1.87 9.00
C HIS A 113 14.14 -2.00 7.52
N ASN A 114 13.22 -1.63 6.63
CA ASN A 114 13.38 -1.76 5.19
C ASN A 114 12.82 -0.52 4.52
N LEU A 115 13.60 0.56 4.59
CA LEU A 115 13.22 1.84 4.02
C LEU A 115 13.37 1.81 2.51
N THR A 116 12.29 2.13 1.83
CA THR A 116 12.23 2.42 0.40
C THR A 116 12.22 3.93 0.21
N CYS A 117 12.95 4.41 -0.80
CA CYS A 117 13.10 5.84 -1.05
C CYS A 117 13.03 6.10 -2.54
N TRP A 118 12.16 7.01 -2.97
CA TRP A 118 12.27 7.64 -4.28
C TRP A 118 13.47 8.60 -4.30
N GLN A 119 14.09 8.76 -5.48
CA GLN A 119 15.22 9.65 -5.66
C GLN A 119 15.16 10.33 -7.04
N SER A 120 15.36 11.65 -7.04
CA SER A 120 15.50 12.45 -8.26
C SER A 120 16.84 12.23 -8.94
N GLU A 121 16.98 12.72 -10.18
CA GLU A 121 18.29 12.81 -10.84
C GLU A 121 19.23 13.79 -10.11
N ASN A 122 20.53 13.69 -10.41
CA ASN A 122 21.52 14.67 -9.97
C ASN A 122 21.34 15.96 -10.78
N LEU A 123 20.77 16.97 -10.15
CA LEU A 123 20.56 18.29 -10.72
C LEU A 123 21.88 19.07 -10.71
N ASN A 124 22.78 18.75 -11.64
CA ASN A 124 24.12 19.37 -11.73
C ASN A 124 24.10 20.83 -12.24
N THR A 125 22.94 21.36 -12.64
CA THR A 125 22.76 22.75 -13.08
C THR A 125 21.59 23.38 -12.35
N SER A 126 21.74 24.64 -11.92
CA SER A 126 20.71 25.38 -11.18
C SER A 126 20.03 26.40 -12.10
N PRO A 127 18.74 26.75 -11.89
CA PRO A 127 17.81 26.18 -10.91
C PRO A 127 16.90 25.11 -11.54
N HIS A 128 16.80 23.94 -10.89
CA HIS A 128 15.80 22.92 -11.22
C HIS A 128 14.88 22.70 -10.03
N ASN A 129 13.57 22.76 -10.26
CA ASN A 129 12.55 22.40 -9.29
C ASN A 129 12.12 20.95 -9.54
N VAL A 130 12.06 20.16 -8.47
CA VAL A 130 11.45 18.83 -8.53
C VAL A 130 10.05 18.90 -7.96
N THR A 131 9.08 18.41 -8.72
CA THR A 131 7.67 18.41 -8.32
C THR A 131 7.19 16.99 -8.10
N LEU A 132 6.46 16.81 -7.00
CA LEU A 132 5.74 15.59 -6.66
C LEU A 132 4.25 15.95 -6.66
N THR A 133 3.45 15.27 -7.48
CA THR A 133 2.03 15.54 -7.65
C THR A 133 1.22 14.30 -7.35
N LEU A 134 0.38 14.39 -6.32
CA LEU A 134 -0.49 13.32 -5.86
C LEU A 134 -1.95 13.71 -6.10
N SER A 135 -2.62 12.94 -6.95
CA SER A 135 -4.05 13.11 -7.25
C SER A 135 -4.89 12.19 -6.36
N LEU A 136 -5.60 12.77 -5.39
CA LEU A 136 -6.40 12.00 -4.42
C LEU A 136 -7.73 11.47 -5.01
N GLY A 137 -8.23 12.08 -6.10
CA GLY A 137 -9.44 11.66 -6.82
C GLY A 137 -10.77 11.97 -6.11
N LYS A 138 -10.75 12.49 -4.88
CA LYS A 138 -11.92 13.00 -4.14
C LYS A 138 -11.50 14.10 -3.17
N LYS A 139 -12.48 14.85 -2.63
CA LYS A 139 -12.19 15.97 -1.73
C LYS A 139 -11.89 15.42 -0.34
N PHE A 140 -10.82 15.90 0.27
CA PHE A 140 -10.40 15.50 1.60
C PHE A 140 -10.26 16.74 2.50
N GLU A 141 -10.67 16.59 3.74
CA GLU A 141 -10.26 17.49 4.82
C GLU A 141 -8.88 17.03 5.32
N ILE A 142 -7.81 17.66 4.81
CA ILE A 142 -6.44 17.27 5.13
C ILE A 142 -6.03 17.86 6.48
N THR A 143 -5.67 17.01 7.43
CA THR A 143 -5.14 17.43 8.73
C THR A 143 -3.64 17.73 8.68
N TYR A 144 -2.85 16.89 8.00
CA TYR A 144 -1.41 17.09 7.85
C TYR A 144 -0.88 16.52 6.53
N VAL A 145 0.28 17.01 6.12
CA VAL A 145 1.13 16.43 5.07
C VAL A 145 2.49 16.18 5.70
N SER A 146 3.00 14.95 5.56
CA SER A 146 4.28 14.54 6.15
C SER A 146 5.18 13.95 5.06
N LEU A 147 6.47 14.33 5.11
CA LEU A 147 7.50 13.87 4.18
C LEU A 147 8.70 13.39 4.99
N GLN A 148 9.14 12.15 4.74
CA GLN A 148 10.34 11.58 5.32
C GLN A 148 11.44 11.55 4.25
N PHE A 149 12.58 12.20 4.54
CA PHE A 149 13.68 12.32 3.59
C PHE A 149 14.76 11.28 3.90
N CYS A 150 15.23 10.59 2.86
CA CYS A 150 16.42 9.74 2.92
C CYS A 150 17.71 10.54 2.63
N SER A 151 17.57 11.69 1.98
CA SER A 151 18.61 12.71 1.82
C SER A 151 18.50 13.79 2.91
N PRO A 152 19.46 14.72 3.01
CA PRO A 152 19.23 15.98 3.71
C PRO A 152 17.95 16.67 3.21
N ARG A 153 17.27 17.38 4.11
CA ARG A 153 16.07 18.16 3.78
C ARG A 153 16.44 19.28 2.80
N PRO A 154 15.57 19.61 1.83
CA PRO A 154 15.82 20.72 0.92
C PRO A 154 15.89 22.05 1.68
N GLU A 155 16.69 22.98 1.18
CA GLU A 155 16.78 24.34 1.72
C GLU A 155 15.45 25.08 1.59
N SER A 156 14.74 24.87 0.48
CA SER A 156 13.43 25.47 0.19
C SER A 156 12.45 24.41 -0.29
N LEU A 157 11.23 24.44 0.25
CA LEU A 157 10.14 23.52 -0.09
C LEU A 157 8.80 24.26 -0.05
N ALA A 158 7.99 24.05 -1.09
CA ALA A 158 6.63 24.57 -1.16
C ALA A 158 5.62 23.43 -1.33
N ILE A 159 4.48 23.54 -0.65
CA ILE A 159 3.37 22.58 -0.74
C ILE A 159 2.16 23.33 -1.28
N TYR A 160 1.63 22.85 -2.40
CA TYR A 160 0.44 23.39 -3.04
C TYR A 160 -0.72 22.40 -2.94
N LYS A 161 -1.96 22.90 -3.00
CA LYS A 161 -3.18 22.09 -3.06
C LYS A 161 -4.14 22.62 -4.12
N SER A 162 -4.89 21.73 -4.75
CA SER A 162 -6.01 22.05 -5.64
C SER A 162 -7.32 21.56 -5.01
N MET A 163 -8.41 22.31 -5.28
CA MET A 163 -9.77 22.00 -4.80
C MET A 163 -10.73 21.62 -5.94
N ASP A 164 -10.24 21.64 -7.19
CA ASP A 164 -11.02 21.66 -8.42
C ASP A 164 -10.65 20.56 -9.44
N TYR A 165 -9.57 19.79 -9.22
CA TYR A 165 -9.12 18.71 -10.14
C TYR A 165 -8.82 19.16 -11.57
N ALA A 166 -8.66 20.46 -11.78
CA ALA A 166 -8.34 21.04 -13.08
C ALA A 166 -6.90 20.76 -13.50
#